data_AF-A0ABD2K2L0-F1
#
_entry.id   AF-A0ABD2K2L0-F1
#
_cell.length_a   1.000
_cell.length_b   1.000
_cell.length_c   1.000
_cell.angle_alpha   90.00
_cell.angle_beta   90.00
_cell.angle_gamma   90.00
#
_symmetry.space_group_name_H-M   'P 1'
#
loop_
_entity.id
_entity.type
_entity.pdbx_description
1 polymer ?
#
loop_
_entity_poly.entity_id
_entity_poly.type
_entity_poly.pdbx_seq_one_letter_code
_entity_poly.pdbx_strand_id
1 'polypeptide(L)'
;MVRHPFCNIGVLRKSDDNALMNGQLALKGCEIIALYFGAHMCPRCHEFMPVLKQFYNQLKKSPDAVPFEIVFVPFDRSEDEFRNSLCDLCDDWLYIPYGSVHIKSLAARFNIINWGVIPALVVLKQDGTLITMGGQADVQYSSASEAMAYWRSS
;
A
#
# COMPACT_ATOMS: atom_id res chain seq x y z
N MET A 1 24.75 1.61 -4.52
CA MET A 1 23.86 2.31 -3.57
C MET A 1 22.43 2.02 -4.00
N VAL A 2 21.69 1.22 -3.23
CA VAL A 2 20.27 0.96 -3.53
C VAL A 2 19.53 2.26 -3.27
N ARG A 3 18.91 2.82 -4.31
CA ARG A 3 18.11 4.04 -4.16
C ARG A 3 16.76 3.66 -3.56
N HIS A 4 16.29 4.47 -2.61
CA HIS A 4 14.98 4.32 -1.98
C HIS A 4 13.88 4.20 -3.05
N PRO A 5 12.96 3.22 -2.99
CA PRO A 5 11.99 2.92 -4.03
C PRO A 5 11.15 4.13 -4.42
N PHE A 6 10.77 4.95 -3.44
CA PHE A 6 9.93 6.13 -3.65
C PHE A 6 10.69 7.43 -3.94
N CYS A 7 12.02 7.43 -4.11
CA CYS A 7 12.76 8.68 -4.32
C CYS A 7 12.31 9.44 -5.59
N ASN A 8 11.80 8.70 -6.58
CA ASN A 8 11.32 9.25 -7.86
C ASN A 8 9.87 8.89 -8.16
N ILE A 9 9.12 8.33 -7.19
CA ILE A 9 7.72 7.96 -7.40
C ILE A 9 6.84 9.07 -6.88
N GLY A 10 6.00 9.64 -7.73
CA GLY A 10 4.95 10.57 -7.33
C GLY A 10 3.79 9.83 -6.66
N VAL A 11 3.31 10.35 -5.53
CA VAL A 11 2.13 9.84 -4.81
C VAL A 11 1.17 10.97 -4.49
N LEU A 12 -0.10 10.61 -4.33
CA LEU A 12 -1.18 11.51 -3.92
C LEU A 12 -1.78 10.98 -2.62
N ARG A 13 -2.24 11.87 -1.74
CA ARG A 13 -3.09 11.49 -0.60
C ARG A 13 -4.55 11.65 -1.02
N LYS A 14 -5.42 10.72 -0.64
CA LYS A 14 -6.84 10.75 -1.02
C LYS A 14 -7.57 11.99 -0.50
N SER A 15 -7.28 12.42 0.73
CA SER A 15 -7.91 13.58 1.36
C SER A 15 -7.53 14.94 0.75
N ASP A 16 -6.41 15.01 0.01
CA ASP A 16 -5.81 16.28 -0.38
C ASP A 16 -6.31 16.74 -1.76
N ASP A 17 -6.04 18.00 -2.11
CA ASP A 17 -6.43 18.65 -3.39
C ASP A 17 -5.69 18.11 -4.63
N ASN A 18 -5.44 16.79 -4.69
CA ASN A 18 -4.66 16.12 -5.73
C ASN A 18 -3.24 16.69 -5.91
N ALA A 19 -2.63 17.17 -4.83
CA ALA A 19 -1.26 17.67 -4.85
C ALA A 19 -0.24 16.53 -4.96
N LEU A 20 0.41 16.39 -6.12
CA LEU A 20 1.41 15.35 -6.36
C LEU A 20 2.65 15.58 -5.49
N MET A 21 2.94 14.62 -4.61
CA MET A 21 4.08 14.66 -3.70
C MET A 21 5.17 13.70 -4.14
N ASN A 22 6.42 14.03 -3.81
CA ASN A 22 7.51 13.06 -3.87
C ASN A 22 7.26 11.96 -2.82
N GLY A 23 7.20 10.70 -3.25
CA GLY A 23 6.84 9.59 -2.38
C GLY A 23 7.80 9.38 -1.20
N GLN A 24 9.11 9.61 -1.40
CA GLN A 24 10.07 9.53 -0.29
C GLN A 24 9.82 10.61 0.77
N LEU A 25 9.40 11.81 0.36
CA LEU A 25 9.03 12.87 1.31
C LEU A 25 7.69 12.56 1.99
N ALA A 26 6.69 12.09 1.25
CA ALA A 26 5.37 11.74 1.78
C ALA A 26 5.42 10.59 2.80
N LEU A 27 6.37 9.66 2.64
CA LEU A 27 6.59 8.50 3.52
C LEU A 27 7.69 8.75 4.57
N LYS A 28 8.18 9.98 4.69
CA LYS A 28 9.25 10.29 5.64
C LYS A 28 8.77 10.06 7.07
N GLY A 29 9.50 9.22 7.81
CA GLY A 29 9.18 8.89 9.20
C GLY A 29 8.27 7.68 9.35
N CYS A 30 7.70 7.14 8.26
CA CYS A 30 7.03 5.85 8.28
C CYS A 30 8.07 4.74 8.41
N GLU A 31 8.08 4.03 9.54
CA GLU A 31 8.96 2.88 9.76
C GLU A 31 8.58 1.73 8.83
N ILE A 32 7.27 1.52 8.66
CA ILE A 32 6.69 0.45 7.86
C ILE A 32 5.81 1.04 6.75
N ILE A 33 6.01 0.54 5.54
CA ILE A 33 5.28 0.95 4.34
C ILE A 33 4.64 -0.30 3.73
N ALA A 34 3.32 -0.30 3.55
CA ALA A 34 2.61 -1.38 2.89
C ALA A 34 2.12 -0.95 1.50
N LEU A 35 2.59 -1.65 0.47
CA LEU A 35 2.16 -1.48 -0.92
C LEU A 35 0.99 -2.39 -1.18
N TYR A 36 -0.19 -1.79 -1.32
CA TYR A 36 -1.40 -2.52 -1.61
C TYR A 36 -1.68 -2.52 -3.11
N PHE A 37 -1.48 -3.66 -3.75
CA PHE A 37 -1.81 -3.88 -5.15
C PHE A 37 -3.24 -4.41 -5.26
N GLY A 38 -4.10 -3.66 -5.93
CA GLY A 38 -5.52 -3.99 -6.05
C GLY A 38 -6.19 -3.27 -7.21
N ALA A 39 -7.43 -3.64 -7.47
CA ALA A 39 -8.29 -3.05 -8.49
C ALA A 39 -9.75 -3.13 -8.04
N HIS A 40 -10.59 -2.26 -8.58
CA HIS A 40 -12.02 -2.23 -8.27
C HIS A 40 -12.70 -3.49 -8.83
N MET A 41 -12.44 -3.86 -10.08
CA MET A 41 -13.05 -5.04 -10.73
C MET A 41 -12.43 -6.38 -10.29
N CYS A 42 -12.04 -6.51 -9.01
CA CYS A 42 -11.39 -7.67 -8.42
C CYS A 42 -12.23 -8.15 -7.20
N PRO A 43 -12.99 -9.25 -7.33
CA PRO A 43 -13.84 -9.75 -6.24
C PRO A 43 -13.07 -9.99 -4.93
N ARG A 44 -11.90 -10.62 -5.02
CA ARG A 44 -11.04 -10.88 -3.85
C ARG A 44 -10.52 -9.59 -3.20
N CYS A 45 -10.37 -8.52 -3.99
CA CYS A 45 -9.93 -7.23 -3.48
C CYS A 45 -11.04 -6.56 -2.67
N HIS A 46 -12.30 -6.67 -3.08
CA HIS A 46 -13.45 -6.20 -2.29
C HIS A 46 -13.57 -6.93 -0.94
N GLU A 47 -13.29 -8.24 -0.91
CA GLU A 47 -13.28 -9.01 0.34
C GLU A 47 -12.15 -8.59 1.28
N PHE A 48 -10.97 -8.28 0.73
CA PHE A 48 -9.80 -7.90 1.52
C PHE A 48 -9.83 -6.44 2.01
N MET A 49 -10.39 -5.51 1.22
CA MET A 49 -10.46 -4.09 1.53
C MET A 49 -10.99 -3.77 2.95
N PRO A 50 -12.15 -4.28 3.42
CA PRO A 50 -12.64 -3.99 4.76
C PRO A 50 -11.71 -4.50 5.86
N VAL A 51 -11.07 -5.66 5.66
CA VAL A 51 -10.08 -6.23 6.60
C VAL A 51 -8.87 -5.31 6.69
N LEU A 52 -8.34 -4.86 5.55
CA LEU A 52 -7.18 -3.97 5.50
C LEU A 52 -7.48 -2.60 6.14
N LYS A 53 -8.68 -2.04 5.90
CA LYS A 53 -9.13 -0.80 6.56
C LYS A 53 -9.21 -0.96 8.07
N GLN A 54 -9.77 -2.07 8.56
CA GLN A 54 -9.86 -2.34 9.99
C GLN A 54 -8.46 -2.44 10.61
N PHE A 55 -7.57 -3.18 9.96
CA PHE A 55 -6.17 -3.33 10.37
C PHE A 55 -5.46 -1.97 10.47
N TYR A 56 -5.56 -1.15 9.42
CA TYR A 56 -4.98 0.20 9.39
C TYR A 56 -5.51 1.08 10.55
N ASN A 57 -6.83 1.07 10.75
CA ASN A 57 -7.48 1.85 11.81
C ASN A 57 -7.09 1.39 13.21
N GLN A 58 -6.91 0.08 13.43
CA GLN A 58 -6.45 -0.46 14.72
C GLN A 58 -5.03 0.01 15.03
N LEU A 59 -4.13 -0.03 14.04
CA LEU A 59 -2.75 0.42 14.22
C LEU A 59 -2.67 1.92 14.51
N LYS A 60 -3.42 2.75 13.78
CA LYS A 60 -3.43 4.21 13.98
C LYS A 60 -4.02 4.64 15.32
N LYS A 61 -4.94 3.86 15.89
CA LYS A 61 -5.59 4.14 17.19
C LYS A 61 -4.85 3.54 18.39
N SER A 62 -3.82 2.72 18.16
CA SER A 62 -3.04 2.12 19.24
C SER A 62 -2.31 3.21 20.04
N PRO A 63 -2.23 3.12 21.38
CA PRO A 63 -1.39 4.02 22.18
C PRO A 63 0.10 3.92 21.80
N ASP A 64 0.52 2.76 21.29
CA ASP A 64 1.85 2.51 20.74
C ASP A 64 1.85 2.62 19.20
N ALA A 65 1.08 3.57 18.64
CA ALA A 65 0.93 3.74 17.20
C ALA A 65 2.30 3.81 16.51
N VAL A 66 2.59 2.80 15.71
CA VAL A 66 3.82 2.73 14.91
C VAL A 66 3.62 3.59 13.67
N PRO A 67 4.63 4.37 13.25
CA PRO A 67 4.60 5.07 11.97
C PRO A 67 4.45 4.08 10.80
N PHE A 68 3.21 3.91 10.37
CA PHE A 68 2.77 2.97 9.34
C PHE A 68 1.95 3.71 8.29
N GLU A 69 2.18 3.41 7.02
CA GLU A 69 1.37 3.96 5.93
C GLU A 69 1.11 2.95 4.81
N ILE A 70 -0.06 3.06 4.19
CA ILE A 70 -0.46 2.28 3.02
C ILE A 70 -0.32 3.14 1.77
N VAL A 71 0.31 2.57 0.74
CA VAL A 71 0.35 3.12 -0.61
C VAL A 71 -0.41 2.19 -1.55
N PHE A 72 -1.54 2.65 -2.07
CA PHE A 72 -2.30 1.94 -3.09
C PHE A 72 -1.58 2.01 -4.44
N VAL A 73 -1.43 0.85 -5.07
CA VAL A 73 -0.84 0.66 -6.40
C VAL A 73 -1.95 0.13 -7.31
N PRO A 74 -2.58 0.98 -8.14
CA PRO A 74 -3.77 0.59 -8.89
C PRO A 74 -3.44 -0.36 -10.04
N PHE A 75 -4.23 -1.43 -10.15
CA PHE A 75 -4.20 -2.43 -11.23
C PHE A 75 -5.47 -2.37 -12.09
N ASP A 76 -6.30 -1.34 -11.89
CA ASP A 76 -7.51 -1.06 -12.66
C ASP A 76 -7.22 -0.99 -14.17
N ARG A 77 -8.18 -1.44 -14.99
CA ARG A 77 -7.98 -1.52 -16.46
C ARG A 77 -8.29 -0.21 -17.17
N SER A 78 -9.00 0.68 -16.49
CA SER A 78 -9.39 1.99 -16.98
C SER A 78 -9.32 3.03 -15.87
N GLU A 79 -9.25 4.29 -16.26
CA GLU A 79 -9.30 5.41 -15.31
C GLU A 79 -10.66 5.47 -14.59
N ASP A 80 -11.75 5.08 -15.25
CA ASP A 80 -13.09 5.03 -14.63
C ASP A 80 -13.16 3.98 -13.52
N GLU A 81 -12.62 2.77 -13.76
CA GLU A 81 -12.48 1.75 -12.71
C GLU A 81 -11.61 2.24 -11.56
N PHE A 82 -10.50 2.92 -11.86
CA PHE A 82 -9.64 3.50 -10.84
C PHE A 82 -10.34 4.55 -9.99
N ARG A 83 -11.19 5.42 -10.58
CA ARG A 83 -11.99 6.37 -9.81
C ARG A 83 -12.93 5.66 -8.84
N ASN A 84 -13.49 4.51 -9.23
CA ASN A 84 -14.28 3.70 -8.32
C ASN A 84 -13.43 3.06 -7.20
N SER A 85 -12.22 2.58 -7.51
CA SER A 85 -11.25 2.16 -6.48
C SER A 85 -10.97 3.27 -5.47
N LEU A 86 -10.80 4.51 -5.94
CA LEU A 86 -10.55 5.65 -5.06
C LEU A 86 -11.71 5.90 -4.10
N CYS A 87 -12.98 5.75 -4.50
CA CYS A 87 -14.12 5.90 -3.60
C CYS A 87 -14.04 4.94 -2.40
N ASP A 88 -13.45 3.76 -2.60
CA ASP A 88 -13.29 2.75 -1.56
C ASP A 88 -12.07 2.97 -0.66
N LEU A 89 -11.09 3.81 -1.00
CA LEU A 89 -9.90 3.97 -0.17
C LEU A 89 -10.15 4.81 1.11
N CYS A 90 -9.32 4.62 2.14
CA CYS A 90 -9.31 5.53 3.29
C CYS A 90 -8.69 6.88 2.90
N ASP A 91 -9.22 7.97 3.47
CA ASP A 91 -8.81 9.34 3.13
C ASP A 91 -7.32 9.61 3.42
N ASP A 92 -6.78 8.98 4.45
CA ASP A 92 -5.37 9.14 4.84
C ASP A 92 -4.39 8.39 3.94
N TRP A 93 -4.86 7.44 3.14
CA TRP A 93 -3.96 6.58 2.35
C TRP A 93 -3.32 7.36 1.20
N LEU A 94 -2.10 6.95 0.89
CA LEU A 94 -1.41 7.38 -0.30
C LEU A 94 -1.76 6.46 -1.47
N TYR A 95 -1.68 6.97 -2.68
CA TYR A 95 -1.82 6.17 -3.89
C TYR A 95 -0.90 6.66 -5.00
N ILE A 96 -0.53 5.76 -5.90
CA ILE A 96 0.19 6.11 -7.13
C ILE A 96 -0.84 6.51 -8.18
N PRO A 97 -0.66 7.66 -8.85
CA PRO A 97 -1.58 8.09 -9.92
C PRO A 97 -1.74 7.03 -11.01
N TYR A 98 -2.96 6.87 -11.51
CA TYR A 98 -3.25 5.99 -12.65
C TYR A 98 -2.35 6.33 -13.85
N GLY A 99 -1.92 5.30 -14.59
CA GLY A 99 -1.04 5.46 -15.75
C GLY A 99 0.44 5.74 -15.42
N SER A 100 0.80 5.90 -14.15
CA SER A 100 2.20 6.05 -13.74
C SER A 100 3.07 4.88 -14.20
N VAL A 101 4.21 5.18 -14.82
CA VAL A 101 5.19 4.17 -15.26
C VAL A 101 5.71 3.30 -14.12
N HIS A 102 5.67 3.82 -12.88
CA HIS A 102 6.16 3.14 -11.69
C HIS A 102 5.27 1.97 -11.25
N ILE A 103 3.98 1.95 -11.64
CA ILE A 103 3.08 0.83 -11.33
C ILE A 103 3.67 -0.47 -11.91
N LYS A 104 4.06 -0.45 -13.20
CA LYS A 104 4.68 -1.61 -13.87
C LYS A 104 6.04 -1.96 -13.27
N SER A 105 6.84 -0.97 -12.88
CA SER A 105 8.15 -1.22 -12.26
C SER A 105 8.03 -1.87 -10.88
N LEU A 106 7.08 -1.43 -10.04
CA LEU A 106 6.82 -2.02 -8.73
C LEU A 106 6.23 -3.43 -8.86
N ALA A 107 5.27 -3.60 -9.77
CA ALA A 107 4.69 -4.88 -10.11
C ALA A 107 5.76 -5.91 -10.50
N ALA A 108 6.66 -5.54 -11.43
CA ALA A 108 7.75 -6.41 -11.85
C ALA A 108 8.73 -6.71 -10.69
N ARG A 109 9.09 -5.69 -9.88
CA ARG A 109 10.03 -5.83 -8.76
C ARG A 109 9.55 -6.86 -7.73
N PHE A 110 8.24 -6.93 -7.47
CA PHE A 110 7.66 -7.83 -6.47
C PHE A 110 6.87 -8.99 -7.09
N ASN A 111 7.09 -9.26 -8.38
CA ASN A 111 6.44 -10.35 -9.13
C ASN A 111 4.90 -10.33 -9.10
N ILE A 112 4.30 -9.13 -9.02
CA ILE A 112 2.85 -8.91 -9.09
C ILE A 112 2.46 -8.66 -10.55
N ILE A 113 2.57 -9.67 -11.40
CA ILE A 113 2.57 -9.50 -12.86
C ILE A 113 1.22 -9.78 -13.54
N ASN A 114 0.24 -10.35 -12.83
CA ASN A 114 -1.07 -10.68 -13.41
C ASN A 114 -2.22 -10.61 -12.39
N TRP A 115 -3.45 -10.62 -12.91
CA TRP A 115 -4.69 -10.49 -12.14
C TRP A 115 -4.93 -11.58 -11.08
N GLY A 116 -4.29 -12.75 -11.20
CA GLY A 116 -4.44 -13.83 -10.22
C GLY A 116 -3.67 -13.59 -8.91
N VAL A 117 -2.76 -12.61 -8.90
CA VAL A 117 -1.89 -12.30 -7.76
C VAL A 117 -2.52 -11.24 -6.84
N ILE A 118 -3.49 -10.45 -7.32
CA ILE A 118 -4.16 -9.43 -6.50
C ILE A 118 -5.42 -9.99 -5.79
N PRO A 119 -5.75 -9.51 -4.57
CA PRO A 119 -5.05 -8.48 -3.80
C PRO A 119 -3.67 -8.96 -3.34
N ALA A 120 -2.68 -8.06 -3.33
CA ALA A 120 -1.36 -8.33 -2.78
C ALA A 120 -0.92 -7.18 -1.88
N LEU A 121 -0.27 -7.50 -0.78
CA LEU A 121 0.27 -6.53 0.16
C LEU A 121 1.75 -6.82 0.39
N VAL A 122 2.60 -5.94 -0.15
CA VAL A 122 4.06 -6.01 0.04
C VAL A 122 4.46 -5.05 1.14
N VAL A 123 5.20 -5.52 2.13
CA VAL A 123 5.60 -4.71 3.28
C VAL A 123 7.09 -4.42 3.20
N LEU A 124 7.43 -3.14 3.35
CA LEU A 124 8.78 -2.61 3.26
C LEU A 124 9.13 -1.83 4.52
N LYS A 125 10.43 -1.79 4.85
CA LYS A 125 10.99 -0.79 5.76
C LYS A 125 11.00 0.59 5.11
N GLN A 126 11.20 1.62 5.92
CA GLN A 126 11.36 2.99 5.44
C GLN A 126 12.40 3.12 4.31
N ASP A 127 13.54 2.43 4.38
CA ASP A 127 14.58 2.51 3.35
C ASP A 127 14.25 1.76 2.04
N GLY A 128 13.13 1.04 2.00
CA GLY A 128 12.69 0.22 0.89
C GLY A 128 13.19 -1.22 0.89
N THR A 129 13.83 -1.65 2.00
CA THR A 129 14.15 -3.05 2.24
C THR A 129 12.86 -3.85 2.35
N LEU A 130 12.82 -5.01 1.67
CA LEU A 130 11.67 -5.91 1.71
C LEU A 130 11.60 -6.61 3.06
N ILE A 131 10.43 -6.53 3.72
CA ILE A 131 10.10 -7.34 4.90
C ILE A 131 9.41 -8.62 4.42
N THR A 132 8.30 -8.48 3.69
CA THR A 132 7.51 -9.63 3.22
C THR A 132 6.69 -9.27 1.98
N MET A 133 6.48 -10.26 1.10
CA MET A 133 5.47 -10.19 0.03
C MET A 133 4.15 -10.86 0.44
N GLY A 134 4.11 -11.50 1.61
CA GLY A 134 2.96 -12.20 2.18
C GLY A 134 2.10 -11.33 3.11
N GLY A 135 2.22 -10.00 3.06
CA GLY A 135 1.54 -9.11 4.00
C GLY A 135 0.01 -9.24 4.01
N GLN A 136 -0.59 -9.72 2.92
CA GLN A 136 -2.02 -10.00 2.88
C GLN A 136 -2.38 -11.10 3.89
N ALA A 137 -1.59 -12.17 3.95
CA ALA A 137 -1.79 -13.26 4.88
C ALA A 137 -1.55 -12.79 6.33
N ASP A 138 -0.51 -11.99 6.55
CA ASP A 138 -0.24 -11.41 7.88
C ASP A 138 -1.42 -10.59 8.40
N VAL A 139 -2.05 -9.79 7.54
CA VAL A 139 -3.24 -8.99 7.88
C VAL A 139 -4.49 -9.86 8.10
N GLN A 140 -4.65 -10.95 7.35
CA GLN A 140 -5.84 -11.80 7.42
C GLN A 140 -5.82 -12.81 8.57
N TYR A 141 -4.64 -13.29 8.95
CA TYR A 141 -4.48 -14.44 9.85
C TYR A 141 -3.76 -14.11 11.16
N SER A 142 -3.45 -12.84 11.42
CA SER A 142 -2.87 -12.39 12.69
C SER A 142 -3.57 -11.12 13.19
N SER A 143 -3.43 -10.82 14.49
CA SER A 143 -3.85 -9.53 15.00
C SER A 143 -2.97 -8.40 14.45
N ALA A 144 -3.50 -7.17 14.44
CA ALA A 144 -2.74 -6.01 13.99
C ALA A 144 -1.42 -5.82 14.76
N SER A 145 -1.44 -6.06 16.06
CA SER A 145 -0.25 -5.99 16.92
C SER A 145 0.79 -7.06 16.60
N GLU A 146 0.37 -8.30 16.34
CA GLU A 146 1.30 -9.41 16.02
C GLU A 146 1.97 -9.20 14.66
N ALA A 147 1.18 -8.84 13.63
CA ALA A 147 1.71 -8.54 12.31
C ALA A 147 2.71 -7.38 12.37
N MET A 148 2.37 -6.31 13.09
CA MET A 148 3.26 -5.15 13.26
C MET A 148 4.55 -5.52 14.03
N ALA A 149 4.46 -6.34 15.07
CA ALA A 149 5.64 -6.81 15.82
C ALA A 149 6.58 -7.64 14.93
N TYR A 150 6.01 -8.53 14.10
CA TYR A 150 6.78 -9.27 13.10
C TYR A 150 7.45 -8.33 12.09
N TRP A 151 6.71 -7.38 11.52
CA TRP A 151 7.25 -6.47 10.52
C TRP A 151 8.39 -5.60 11.05
N ARG A 152 8.34 -5.19 12.32
CA ARG A 152 9.41 -4.38 12.95
C ARG A 152 10.64 -5.18 13.38
N SER A 153 10.51 -6.50 13.58
CA SER A 153 11.63 -7.36 14.00
C SER A 153 12.42 -7.96 12.85
N SER A 154 11.89 -7.87 11.62
CA SER A 154 12.55 -8.27 10.38
C SER A 154 13.60 -7.26 9.92
#